data_AF-A0A8H6S4M5-F1
#
_entry.id   AF-A0A8H6S4M5-F1
#
_cell.length_a   1.000
_cell.length_b   1.000
_cell.length_c   1.000
_cell.angle_alpha   90.00
_cell.angle_beta   90.00
_cell.angle_gamma   90.00
#
_symmetry.space_group_name_H-M   'P 1'
#
loop_
_entity.id
_entity.type
_entity.pdbx_description
1 polymer ?
#
loop_
_entity_poly.entity_id
_entity_poly.type
_entity_poly.pdbx_seq_one_letter_code
_entity_poly.pdbx_strand_id
1 'polypeptide(L)'
;MTTSHATAQAPTSRNVDIRRRLEHLYQAAATLQTEISLLETQLVYPVLTLAPEVTGEIFHWAAKSTGDSKLVSFLLAIGSVCRAWRRIAHGQAALWSRIALDCVRLRWPEELLAALWLPKSRALPLDISILFRPDVDNTSNEAVMDAIAHHASRWRRVSLGISPSVGSDYRAYRRPANGNLFFLIPPPDSRVFDQPLILERLSLSNVCIYQPPASARADTATGNGESESIFKRCPRLTHLSITPAATLWMSFPILSVIKVSALRAVTVLCISQCSLDDTLQALTATPCLVSLTLLNPNANIFEDSEQFSAPEEPLELAHLQNLTCDGPSTDPLSILNYLCLPLLHSLTIAQELDDDDVTIFRHLIERSQCRIGNVTLLDVEFGGWRESSMADFLLLFPFARCVTIEYADTELRPRSTKPDFERCEDIEAKRPGMLLPALKQLCVHGMSRDAMAPIHRWIAERINRQPEGQGSNRAPEIKIAVSWSAEEKVTTSLRGLRRLVGGVEVVGNPQQLAKLRVHHQWE
;
A
#
# COMPACT_ATOMS: atom_id res chain seq x y z
N MET A 1 52.87 -38.07 68.89
CA MET A 1 51.70 -38.84 68.41
C MET A 1 50.46 -38.20 69.00
N THR A 2 49.78 -37.35 68.24
CA THR A 2 48.57 -36.62 68.68
C THR A 2 47.43 -37.02 67.74
N THR A 3 46.68 -38.04 68.14
CA THR A 3 45.47 -38.51 67.45
C THR A 3 44.31 -37.60 67.80
N SER A 4 43.97 -36.69 66.89
CA SER A 4 42.75 -35.87 66.91
C SER A 4 41.53 -36.77 66.68
N HIS A 5 40.88 -37.19 67.76
CA HIS A 5 39.57 -37.84 67.70
C HIS A 5 38.50 -36.79 67.44
N ALA A 6 38.13 -36.63 66.16
CA ALA A 6 36.93 -35.90 65.78
C ALA A 6 35.70 -36.68 66.25
N THR A 7 35.08 -36.24 67.34
CA THR A 7 33.83 -36.76 67.87
C THR A 7 32.73 -36.49 66.85
N ALA A 8 32.28 -37.55 66.16
CA ALA A 8 31.14 -37.47 65.25
C ALA A 8 29.90 -37.09 66.05
N GLN A 9 29.51 -35.81 65.99
CA GLN A 9 28.27 -35.34 66.60
C GLN A 9 27.09 -36.09 65.97
N ALA A 10 26.31 -36.78 66.81
CA ALA A 10 25.11 -37.48 66.39
C ALA A 10 24.21 -36.51 65.61
N PRO A 11 23.62 -36.93 64.47
CA PRO A 11 22.75 -36.08 63.67
C PRO A 11 21.63 -35.55 64.57
N THR A 12 21.58 -34.23 64.72
CA THR A 12 20.54 -33.58 65.54
C THR A 12 19.16 -33.96 65.01
N SER A 13 18.18 -34.13 65.89
CA SER A 13 16.79 -34.51 65.55
C SER A 13 16.22 -33.70 64.36
N ARG A 14 16.62 -32.44 64.23
CA ARG A 14 16.30 -31.54 63.12
C ARG A 14 16.75 -32.05 61.75
N ASN A 15 17.93 -32.67 61.64
CA ASN A 15 18.45 -33.21 60.38
C ASN A 15 17.64 -34.43 59.91
N VAL A 16 17.12 -35.23 60.84
CA VAL A 16 16.26 -36.38 60.52
C VAL A 16 14.90 -35.90 59.99
N ASP A 17 14.33 -34.86 60.61
CA ASP A 17 13.05 -34.29 60.18
C ASP A 17 13.14 -33.61 58.80
N ILE A 18 14.23 -32.84 58.56
CA ILE A 18 14.50 -32.24 57.24
C ILE A 18 14.60 -33.32 56.17
N ARG A 19 15.34 -34.41 56.41
CA ARG A 19 15.46 -35.51 55.45
C ARG A 19 14.12 -36.17 55.15
N ARG A 20 13.29 -36.40 56.17
CA ARG A 20 11.95 -36.99 55.98
C ARG A 20 11.05 -36.09 55.14
N ARG A 21 11.08 -34.78 55.40
CA ARG A 21 10.28 -33.81 54.63
C ARG A 21 10.77 -33.70 53.18
N LEU A 22 12.08 -33.81 52.97
CA LEU A 22 12.70 -33.80 51.66
C LEU A 22 12.34 -35.06 50.87
N GLU A 23 12.34 -36.23 51.50
CA GLU A 23 11.86 -37.49 50.91
C GLU A 23 10.37 -37.41 50.52
N HIS A 24 9.53 -36.87 51.40
CA HIS A 24 8.11 -36.68 51.14
C HIS A 24 7.85 -35.72 49.97
N LEU A 25 8.63 -34.64 49.86
CA LEU A 25 8.54 -33.71 48.73
C LEU A 25 8.98 -34.38 47.41
N TYR A 26 10.01 -35.22 47.42
CA TYR A 26 10.41 -35.98 46.23
C TYR A 26 9.33 -36.98 45.80
N GLN A 27 8.71 -37.68 46.73
CA GLN A 27 7.60 -38.59 46.43
C GLN A 27 6.38 -37.83 45.89
N ALA A 28 6.01 -36.70 46.49
CA ALA A 28 4.91 -35.86 46.01
C ALA A 28 5.20 -35.31 44.60
N ALA A 29 6.43 -34.88 44.32
CA ALA A 29 6.84 -34.44 42.99
C ALA A 29 6.76 -35.58 41.96
N ALA A 30 7.18 -36.79 42.32
CA ALA A 30 7.07 -37.96 41.45
C ALA A 30 5.60 -38.31 41.12
N THR A 31 4.71 -38.28 42.12
CA THR A 31 3.28 -38.53 41.92
C THR A 31 2.64 -37.46 41.01
N LEU A 32 2.92 -36.18 41.24
CA LEU A 32 2.42 -35.10 40.38
C LEU A 32 2.93 -35.22 38.94
N GLN A 33 4.18 -35.64 38.75
CA GLN A 33 4.74 -35.87 37.41
C GLN A 33 4.02 -37.01 36.68
N THR A 34 3.65 -38.08 37.39
CA THR A 34 2.85 -39.17 36.80
C THR A 34 1.42 -38.74 36.45
N GLU A 35 0.79 -37.91 37.28
CA GLU A 35 -0.55 -37.39 37.02
C GLU A 35 -0.57 -36.42 35.83
N ILE A 36 0.42 -35.53 35.72
CA ILE A 36 0.61 -34.66 34.55
C ILE A 36 0.77 -35.51 33.29
N SER A 37 1.62 -36.55 33.34
CA SER A 37 1.81 -37.45 32.20
C SER A 37 0.51 -38.18 31.81
N LEU A 38 -0.31 -38.59 32.78
CA LEU A 38 -1.61 -39.20 32.54
C LEU A 38 -2.59 -38.21 31.89
N LEU A 39 -2.70 -36.98 32.42
CA LEU A 39 -3.57 -35.95 31.88
C LEU A 39 -3.13 -35.50 30.47
N GLU A 40 -1.83 -35.42 30.22
CA GLU A 40 -1.28 -35.16 28.88
C GLU A 40 -1.66 -36.25 27.87
N THR A 41 -1.78 -37.52 28.30
CA THR A 41 -2.29 -38.59 27.41
C THR A 41 -3.80 -38.53 27.18
N GLN A 42 -4.57 -37.93 28.09
CA GLN A 42 -6.02 -37.77 27.97
C GLN A 42 -6.43 -36.51 27.21
N LEU A 43 -5.58 -35.47 27.22
CA LEU A 43 -5.79 -34.22 26.49
C LEU A 43 -5.53 -34.43 25.00
N VAL A 44 -6.54 -34.96 24.31
CA VAL A 44 -6.61 -34.91 22.86
C VAL A 44 -6.93 -33.46 22.46
N TYR A 45 -5.90 -32.69 22.13
CA TYR A 45 -6.08 -31.37 21.55
C TYR A 45 -6.84 -31.52 20.22
N PRO A 46 -8.08 -31.01 20.09
CA PRO A 46 -8.90 -31.25 18.90
C PRO A 46 -8.25 -30.74 17.60
N VAL A 47 -7.36 -29.76 17.70
CA VAL A 47 -6.61 -29.25 16.54
C VAL A 47 -5.58 -30.26 16.01
N LEU A 48 -5.12 -31.20 16.84
CA LEU A 48 -4.18 -32.26 16.44
C LEU A 48 -4.88 -33.49 15.86
N THR A 49 -6.21 -33.58 15.97
CA THR A 49 -7.01 -34.66 15.35
C THR A 49 -7.51 -34.31 13.96
N LEU A 50 -7.32 -33.06 13.52
CA LEU A 50 -7.64 -32.63 12.17
C LEU A 50 -6.78 -33.38 11.15
N ALA A 51 -7.37 -33.68 10.00
CA ALA A 51 -6.63 -34.24 8.88
C ALA A 51 -5.49 -33.29 8.46
N PRO A 52 -4.32 -33.82 8.04
CA PRO A 52 -3.18 -33.01 7.59
C PRO A 52 -3.54 -31.97 6.52
N GLU A 53 -4.48 -32.30 5.63
CA GLU A 53 -4.95 -31.45 4.55
C GLU A 53 -5.70 -30.24 5.10
N VAL A 54 -6.63 -30.46 6.03
CA VAL A 54 -7.40 -29.39 6.69
C VAL A 54 -6.47 -28.48 7.50
N THR A 55 -5.52 -29.07 8.23
CA THR A 55 -4.53 -28.31 8.99
C THR A 55 -3.63 -27.48 8.07
N GLY A 56 -3.23 -28.05 6.93
CA GLY A 56 -2.45 -27.36 5.91
C GLY A 56 -3.19 -26.18 5.30
N GLU A 57 -4.49 -26.34 5.00
CA GLU A 57 -5.36 -25.25 4.54
C GLU A 57 -5.49 -24.14 5.60
N ILE A 58 -5.67 -24.49 6.87
CA ILE A 58 -5.69 -23.52 7.98
C ILE A 58 -4.38 -22.72 8.01
N PHE A 59 -3.24 -23.38 7.89
CA PHE A 59 -1.94 -22.69 7.81
C PHE A 59 -1.85 -21.77 6.59
N HIS A 60 -2.39 -22.18 5.45
CA HIS A 60 -2.39 -21.38 4.23
C HIS A 60 -3.20 -20.10 4.39
N TRP A 61 -4.42 -20.19 4.92
CA TRP A 61 -5.25 -19.01 5.19
C TRP A 61 -4.64 -18.11 6.26
N ALA A 62 -4.09 -18.68 7.33
CA ALA A 62 -3.40 -17.90 8.36
C ALA A 62 -2.16 -17.18 7.80
N ALA A 63 -1.35 -17.84 6.98
CA ALA A 63 -0.21 -17.23 6.29
C ALA A 63 -0.65 -16.11 5.32
N LYS A 64 -1.77 -16.30 4.61
CA LYS A 64 -2.33 -15.30 3.69
C LYS A 64 -2.76 -14.03 4.42
N SER A 65 -3.45 -14.19 5.55
CA SER A 65 -3.89 -13.08 6.40
C SER A 65 -2.76 -12.43 7.21
N THR A 66 -1.62 -13.12 7.34
CA THR A 66 -0.42 -12.56 7.95
C THR A 66 0.24 -11.60 6.97
N GLY A 67 0.46 -10.35 7.41
CA GLY A 67 1.21 -9.37 6.62
C GLY A 67 2.65 -9.82 6.34
N ASP A 68 3.22 -9.33 5.25
CA ASP A 68 4.56 -9.72 4.76
C ASP A 68 5.64 -9.65 5.86
N SER A 69 5.62 -8.59 6.68
CA SER A 69 6.60 -8.38 7.76
C SER A 69 6.56 -9.42 8.88
N LYS A 70 5.47 -10.20 9.01
CA LYS A 70 5.30 -11.23 10.06
C LYS A 70 5.30 -12.65 9.49
N LEU A 71 5.34 -12.81 8.16
CA LEU A 71 5.20 -14.12 7.51
C LEU A 71 6.32 -15.08 7.92
N VAL A 72 7.58 -14.61 7.94
CA VAL A 72 8.74 -15.43 8.36
C VAL A 72 8.53 -15.96 9.79
N SER A 73 8.22 -15.07 10.73
CA SER A 73 8.00 -15.44 12.13
C SER A 73 6.83 -16.41 12.29
N PHE A 74 5.75 -16.19 11.53
CA PHE A 74 4.61 -17.11 11.51
C PHE A 74 5.00 -18.51 11.02
N LEU A 75 5.69 -18.61 9.89
CA LEU A 75 6.10 -19.90 9.31
C LEU A 75 7.07 -20.67 10.22
N LEU A 76 7.99 -19.96 10.88
CA LEU A 76 8.88 -20.55 11.88
C LEU A 76 8.10 -21.00 13.13
N ALA A 77 7.13 -20.20 13.58
CA ALA A 77 6.30 -20.51 14.74
C ALA A 77 5.45 -21.77 14.52
N ILE A 78 4.77 -21.91 13.38
CA ILE A 78 4.01 -23.14 13.07
C ILE A 78 4.93 -24.37 13.01
N GLY A 79 6.17 -24.19 12.53
CA GLY A 79 7.19 -25.24 12.52
C GLY A 79 7.74 -25.59 13.90
N SER A 80 7.60 -24.71 14.89
CA SER A 80 8.07 -24.93 16.25
C SER A 80 7.03 -25.52 17.19
N VAL A 81 5.72 -25.47 16.87
CA VAL A 81 4.65 -25.95 17.75
C VAL A 81 4.81 -27.44 18.13
N CYS A 82 4.77 -28.32 17.15
CA CYS A 82 4.96 -29.76 17.37
C CYS A 82 5.51 -30.45 16.11
N ARG A 83 5.92 -31.72 16.23
CA ARG A 83 6.46 -32.50 15.09
C ARG A 83 5.43 -32.69 13.97
N ALA A 84 4.16 -32.88 14.31
CA ALA A 84 3.08 -33.05 13.33
C ALA A 84 2.89 -31.78 12.50
N TRP A 85 2.77 -30.62 13.16
CA TRP A 85 2.63 -29.32 12.49
C TRP A 85 3.83 -28.99 11.62
N ARG A 86 5.06 -29.25 12.10
CA ARG A 86 6.27 -29.09 11.29
C ARG A 86 6.23 -29.92 10.01
N ARG A 87 5.81 -31.20 10.11
CA ARG A 87 5.70 -32.09 8.95
C ARG A 87 4.67 -31.58 7.95
N ILE A 88 3.50 -31.15 8.43
CA ILE A 88 2.43 -30.59 7.60
C ILE A 88 2.92 -29.31 6.92
N ALA A 89 3.46 -28.36 7.69
CA ALA A 89 3.98 -27.11 7.15
C ALA A 89 5.08 -27.34 6.10
N HIS A 90 6.04 -28.24 6.36
CA HIS A 90 7.10 -28.59 5.41
C HIS A 90 6.59 -29.34 4.16
N GLY A 91 5.49 -30.07 4.26
CA GLY A 91 4.89 -30.81 3.15
C GLY A 91 4.08 -29.93 2.19
N GLN A 92 3.61 -28.79 2.65
CA GLN A 92 2.74 -27.88 1.91
C GLN A 92 3.54 -26.83 1.13
N ALA A 93 3.91 -27.14 -0.12
CA ALA A 93 4.71 -26.24 -0.97
C ALA A 93 4.08 -24.84 -1.14
N ALA A 94 2.76 -24.74 -1.13
CA ALA A 94 2.02 -23.47 -1.25
C ALA A 94 2.27 -22.49 -0.09
N LEU A 95 2.69 -22.98 1.09
CA LEU A 95 3.10 -22.12 2.20
C LEU A 95 4.44 -21.41 1.94
N TRP A 96 5.29 -22.05 1.14
CA TRP A 96 6.67 -21.60 0.86
C TRP A 96 6.79 -20.88 -0.48
N SER A 97 5.72 -20.84 -1.28
CA SER A 97 5.70 -20.11 -2.54
C SER A 97 5.51 -18.60 -2.37
N ARG A 98 5.08 -18.15 -1.19
CA ARG A 98 5.07 -16.72 -0.81
C ARG A 98 6.32 -16.43 0.03
N ILE A 99 7.19 -15.60 -0.51
CA ILE A 99 8.46 -15.19 0.06
C ILE A 99 8.32 -13.72 0.46
N ALA A 100 8.37 -13.41 1.75
CA ALA A 100 8.43 -12.05 2.26
C ALA A 100 9.65 -11.88 3.18
N LEU A 101 10.61 -11.05 2.78
CA LEU A 101 11.85 -10.83 3.51
C LEU A 101 12.05 -9.35 3.81
N ASP A 102 12.25 -9.07 5.09
CA ASP A 102 12.76 -7.79 5.55
C ASP A 102 14.25 -7.98 5.85
N CYS A 103 15.09 -7.71 4.85
CA CYS A 103 16.54 -7.82 4.99
C CYS A 103 17.06 -6.83 6.02
N VAL A 104 16.31 -5.78 6.40
CA VAL A 104 16.68 -4.85 7.48
C VAL A 104 16.72 -5.56 8.83
N ARG A 105 15.80 -6.48 9.07
CA ARG A 105 15.66 -7.17 10.35
C ARG A 105 16.39 -8.51 10.42
N LEU A 106 16.64 -9.16 9.28
CA LEU A 106 17.23 -10.49 9.23
C LEU A 106 18.76 -10.46 9.15
N ARG A 107 19.45 -11.27 9.97
CA ARG A 107 20.92 -11.34 9.93
C ARG A 107 21.45 -12.09 8.71
N TRP A 108 20.76 -13.14 8.26
CA TRP A 108 21.19 -14.06 7.19
C TRP A 108 20.03 -14.40 6.24
N PRO A 109 19.49 -13.42 5.49
CA PRO A 109 18.35 -13.63 4.60
C PRO A 109 18.64 -14.62 3.47
N GLU A 110 19.87 -14.63 2.94
CA GLU A 110 20.31 -15.53 1.87
C GLU A 110 20.28 -17.01 2.29
N GLU A 111 20.73 -17.33 3.51
CA GLU A 111 20.71 -18.70 4.02
C GLU A 111 19.28 -19.21 4.19
N LEU A 112 18.38 -18.37 4.69
CA LEU A 112 16.95 -18.70 4.82
C LEU A 112 16.30 -18.98 3.46
N LEU A 113 16.63 -18.17 2.45
CA LEU A 113 16.15 -18.36 1.08
C LEU A 113 16.63 -19.68 0.48
N ALA A 114 17.95 -19.84 0.41
CA ALA A 114 18.60 -20.93 -0.29
C ALA A 114 18.38 -22.27 0.41
N ALA A 115 18.51 -22.32 1.74
CA ALA A 115 18.45 -23.57 2.48
C ALA A 115 17.02 -24.01 2.84
N LEU A 116 16.09 -23.06 3.01
CA LEU A 116 14.77 -23.37 3.56
C LEU A 116 13.62 -23.11 2.58
N TRP A 117 13.49 -21.90 2.05
CA TRP A 117 12.27 -21.49 1.36
C TRP A 117 12.20 -21.99 -0.08
N LEU A 118 13.23 -21.71 -0.89
CA LEU A 118 13.23 -22.05 -2.30
C LEU A 118 13.09 -23.56 -2.54
N PRO A 119 13.80 -24.47 -1.83
CA PRO A 119 13.60 -25.91 -2.01
C PRO A 119 12.20 -26.39 -1.63
N LYS A 120 11.58 -25.81 -0.59
CA LYS A 120 10.24 -26.21 -0.11
C LYS A 120 9.10 -25.73 -1.02
N SER A 121 9.31 -24.63 -1.74
CA SER A 121 8.35 -24.09 -2.71
C SER A 121 8.16 -24.98 -3.96
N ARG A 122 9.08 -25.94 -4.19
CA ARG A 122 9.06 -26.90 -5.31
C ARG A 122 8.96 -26.22 -6.68
N ALA A 123 7.96 -26.56 -7.49
CA ALA A 123 7.74 -26.02 -8.83
C ALA A 123 6.61 -24.96 -8.87
N LEU A 124 6.07 -24.56 -7.72
CA LEU A 124 4.96 -23.61 -7.69
C LEU A 124 5.42 -22.20 -8.12
N PRO A 125 4.53 -21.39 -8.72
CA PRO A 125 4.82 -19.98 -8.96
C PRO A 125 5.14 -19.24 -7.66
N LEU A 126 6.12 -18.34 -7.70
CA LEU A 126 6.63 -17.59 -6.56
C LEU A 126 6.01 -16.18 -6.50
N ASP A 127 5.56 -15.80 -5.31
CA ASP A 127 5.20 -14.44 -4.95
C ASP A 127 6.27 -13.91 -3.98
N ILE A 128 7.10 -12.98 -4.43
CA ILE A 128 8.31 -12.50 -3.74
C ILE A 128 8.12 -11.04 -3.33
N SER A 129 8.45 -10.72 -2.09
CA SER A 129 8.40 -9.39 -1.48
C SER A 129 9.67 -9.20 -0.65
N ILE A 130 10.62 -8.38 -1.11
CA ILE A 130 11.91 -8.21 -0.45
C ILE A 130 12.18 -6.73 -0.22
N LEU A 131 12.48 -6.38 1.03
CA LEU A 131 12.94 -5.05 1.42
C LEU A 131 14.43 -5.11 1.78
N PHE A 132 15.27 -4.51 0.95
CA PHE A 132 16.73 -4.47 1.10
C PHE A 132 17.19 -3.46 2.13
N ARG A 133 18.33 -3.76 2.76
CA ARG A 133 19.07 -2.79 3.59
C ARG A 133 19.80 -1.80 2.69
N PRO A 134 19.71 -0.49 2.98
CA PRO A 134 20.45 0.51 2.22
C PRO A 134 21.95 0.53 2.63
N ASP A 135 22.29 0.19 3.88
CA ASP A 135 23.62 0.45 4.49
C ASP A 135 24.60 -0.75 4.56
N VAL A 136 24.19 -1.94 4.10
CA VAL A 136 25.03 -3.15 4.21
C VAL A 136 25.83 -3.34 2.93
N ASP A 137 27.06 -3.85 3.08
CA ASP A 137 27.89 -4.35 1.99
C ASP A 137 27.00 -5.03 0.94
N ASN A 138 27.04 -4.52 -0.30
CA ASN A 138 26.16 -4.96 -1.39
C ASN A 138 26.15 -6.49 -1.58
N THR A 139 27.18 -7.17 -1.10
CA THR A 139 27.35 -8.63 -1.12
C THR A 139 26.16 -9.42 -0.57
N SER A 140 25.53 -9.01 0.53
CA SER A 140 24.36 -9.76 1.07
C SER A 140 23.11 -9.55 0.21
N ASN A 141 22.86 -8.32 -0.24
CA ASN A 141 21.73 -8.03 -1.14
C ASN A 141 21.92 -8.74 -2.50
N GLU A 142 23.14 -8.75 -3.03
CA GLU A 142 23.53 -9.49 -4.23
C GLU A 142 23.32 -11.01 -4.04
N ALA A 143 23.76 -11.60 -2.93
CA ALA A 143 23.56 -13.02 -2.65
C ALA A 143 22.07 -13.41 -2.55
N VAL A 144 21.24 -12.58 -1.92
CA VAL A 144 19.78 -12.75 -1.87
C VAL A 144 19.19 -12.72 -3.27
N MET A 145 19.60 -11.75 -4.08
CA MET A 145 19.11 -11.56 -5.45
C MET A 145 19.53 -12.69 -6.37
N ASP A 146 20.79 -13.12 -6.29
CA ASP A 146 21.29 -14.27 -7.01
C ASP A 146 20.47 -15.52 -6.65
N ALA A 147 20.23 -15.77 -5.36
CA ALA A 147 19.46 -16.92 -4.91
C ALA A 147 18.05 -16.96 -5.52
N ILE A 148 17.33 -15.82 -5.56
CA ILE A 148 15.99 -15.77 -6.16
C ILE A 148 16.03 -15.76 -7.70
N ALA A 149 17.06 -15.16 -8.30
CA ALA A 149 17.19 -15.04 -9.75
C ALA A 149 17.27 -16.42 -10.40
N HIS A 150 17.97 -17.38 -9.78
CA HIS A 150 18.01 -18.79 -10.21
C HIS A 150 16.63 -19.46 -10.36
N HIS A 151 15.57 -18.86 -9.79
CA HIS A 151 14.19 -19.32 -9.90
C HIS A 151 13.27 -18.35 -10.66
N ALA A 152 13.83 -17.46 -11.49
CA ALA A 152 13.09 -16.42 -12.20
C ALA A 152 11.94 -16.96 -13.06
N SER A 153 12.09 -18.12 -13.70
CA SER A 153 11.03 -18.75 -14.51
C SER A 153 9.73 -19.03 -13.73
N ARG A 154 9.80 -19.03 -12.40
CA ARG A 154 8.65 -19.24 -11.50
C ARG A 154 8.08 -17.94 -10.95
N TRP A 155 8.71 -16.79 -11.17
CA TRP A 155 8.25 -15.51 -10.61
C TRP A 155 6.89 -15.12 -11.19
N ARG A 156 5.88 -14.98 -10.31
CA ARG A 156 4.53 -14.51 -10.67
C ARG A 156 4.30 -13.10 -10.18
N ARG A 157 4.65 -12.80 -8.93
CA ARG A 157 4.53 -11.48 -8.33
C ARG A 157 5.84 -11.14 -7.66
N VAL A 158 6.45 -10.03 -8.02
CA VAL A 158 7.74 -9.62 -7.45
C VAL A 158 7.62 -8.18 -6.98
N SER A 159 7.89 -7.95 -5.70
CA SER A 159 8.00 -6.64 -5.09
C SER A 159 9.40 -6.52 -4.49
N LEU A 160 10.21 -5.63 -5.05
CA LEU A 160 11.55 -5.34 -4.57
C LEU A 160 11.57 -3.91 -4.08
N GLY A 161 12.03 -3.71 -2.86
CA GLY A 161 12.16 -2.37 -2.30
C GLY A 161 13.46 -2.15 -1.55
N ILE A 162 13.86 -0.90 -1.40
CA ILE A 162 14.91 -0.52 -0.45
C ILE A 162 14.24 0.19 0.73
N SER A 163 14.60 -0.21 1.95
CA SER A 163 14.11 0.47 3.13
C SER A 163 14.60 1.92 3.14
N PRO A 164 13.74 2.92 3.40
CA PRO A 164 14.22 4.26 3.71
C PRO A 164 15.12 4.15 4.95
N SER A 165 16.30 4.78 4.91
CA SER A 165 17.19 4.80 6.07
C SER A 165 16.53 5.63 7.17
N VAL A 166 16.38 5.06 8.35
CA VAL A 166 15.78 5.75 9.49
C VAL A 166 16.83 6.70 10.06
N GLY A 167 16.82 7.96 9.60
CA GLY A 167 17.53 9.06 10.26
C GLY A 167 18.94 9.40 9.77
N SER A 168 19.39 8.87 8.63
CA SER A 168 20.61 9.37 7.98
C SER A 168 20.28 10.45 6.96
N ASP A 169 20.96 11.59 7.07
CA ASP A 169 20.97 12.67 6.09
C ASP A 169 21.31 12.06 4.72
N TYR A 170 20.32 11.92 3.83
CA TYR A 170 20.48 11.26 2.53
C TYR A 170 21.58 11.89 1.68
N ARG A 171 22.00 13.12 1.99
CA ARG A 171 23.15 13.78 1.35
C ARG A 171 24.48 13.07 1.62
N ALA A 172 24.56 12.27 2.69
CA ALA A 172 25.74 11.49 3.02
C ALA A 172 25.84 10.17 2.24
N TYR A 173 24.80 9.77 1.49
CA TYR A 173 24.90 8.73 0.47
C TYR A 173 25.78 9.26 -0.69
N ARG A 174 27.10 9.25 -0.48
CA ARG A 174 28.06 9.35 -1.59
C ARG A 174 27.66 8.27 -2.58
N ARG A 175 27.57 8.64 -3.87
CA ARG A 175 27.41 7.69 -4.99
C ARG A 175 28.19 6.42 -4.65
N PRO A 176 27.54 5.27 -4.44
CA PRO A 176 28.30 4.04 -4.24
C PRO A 176 29.22 3.93 -5.45
N ALA A 177 30.53 3.92 -5.21
CA ALA A 177 31.54 3.90 -6.28
C ALA A 177 31.35 2.68 -7.20
N ASN A 178 30.63 1.66 -6.71
CA ASN A 178 30.23 0.45 -7.41
C ASN A 178 28.70 0.41 -7.51
N GLY A 179 28.11 1.19 -8.42
CA GLY A 179 26.67 1.40 -8.62
C GLY A 179 25.83 0.17 -8.98
N ASN A 180 25.84 -0.84 -8.12
CA ASN A 180 25.21 -2.13 -8.36
C ASN A 180 23.84 -2.20 -7.68
N LEU A 181 22.83 -1.57 -8.29
CA LEU A 181 21.46 -2.08 -8.21
C LEU A 181 21.09 -2.68 -9.57
N PHE A 182 21.80 -3.76 -9.94
CA PHE A 182 21.53 -4.56 -11.14
C PHE A 182 20.47 -5.62 -10.85
N PHE A 183 19.32 -5.26 -10.26
CA PHE A 183 18.41 -6.30 -9.76
C PHE A 183 17.53 -6.96 -10.83
N LEU A 184 17.53 -6.44 -12.05
CA LEU A 184 16.70 -6.96 -13.14
C LEU A 184 17.45 -7.21 -14.44
N ILE A 185 18.74 -6.90 -14.50
CA ILE A 185 19.58 -7.24 -15.64
C ILE A 185 20.35 -8.47 -15.21
N PRO A 186 20.04 -9.67 -15.74
CA PRO A 186 20.87 -10.83 -15.50
C PRO A 186 22.35 -10.52 -15.75
N PRO A 187 23.27 -11.15 -15.01
CA PRO A 187 24.66 -11.21 -15.46
C PRO A 187 24.66 -11.68 -16.93
N PRO A 188 25.52 -11.14 -17.81
CA PRO A 188 25.52 -11.47 -19.24
C PRO A 188 25.63 -12.97 -19.53
N ASP A 189 26.21 -13.75 -18.61
CA ASP A 189 26.38 -15.21 -18.73
C ASP A 189 25.20 -16.03 -18.17
N SER A 190 24.19 -15.37 -17.61
CA SER A 190 23.04 -15.98 -16.96
C SER A 190 22.02 -16.48 -17.99
N ARG A 191 22.10 -17.77 -18.33
CA ARG A 191 21.04 -18.51 -19.07
C ARG A 191 19.71 -18.59 -18.31
N VAL A 192 19.66 -18.07 -17.08
CA VAL A 192 18.52 -18.21 -16.17
C VAL A 192 17.27 -17.55 -16.73
N PHE A 193 17.42 -16.57 -17.61
CA PHE A 193 16.31 -15.85 -18.23
C PHE A 193 15.95 -16.33 -19.63
N ASP A 194 16.53 -17.42 -20.15
CA ASP A 194 16.24 -17.90 -21.52
C ASP A 194 14.78 -18.36 -21.69
N GLN A 195 14.08 -18.59 -20.59
CA GLN A 195 12.67 -18.94 -20.58
C GLN A 195 11.78 -17.70 -20.39
N PRO A 196 10.61 -17.64 -21.05
CA PRO A 196 9.65 -16.57 -20.81
C PRO A 196 9.20 -16.59 -19.34
N LEU A 197 9.23 -15.43 -18.70
CA LEU A 197 8.84 -15.27 -17.31
C LEU A 197 7.31 -15.28 -17.21
N ILE A 198 6.78 -15.97 -16.20
CA ILE A 198 5.35 -15.95 -15.86
C ILE A 198 4.95 -14.74 -14.99
N LEU A 199 5.76 -13.68 -15.04
CA LEU A 199 5.62 -12.50 -14.20
C LEU A 199 4.35 -11.73 -14.56
N GLU A 200 3.41 -11.65 -13.61
CA GLU A 200 2.14 -10.95 -13.73
C GLU A 200 2.18 -9.56 -13.08
N ARG A 201 2.92 -9.43 -11.98
CA ARG A 201 3.05 -8.18 -11.21
C ARG A 201 4.50 -7.90 -10.86
N LEU A 202 4.95 -6.68 -11.15
CA LEU A 202 6.26 -6.18 -10.75
C LEU A 202 6.09 -4.86 -9.98
N SER A 203 6.65 -4.77 -8.78
CA SER A 203 6.72 -3.56 -7.98
C SER A 203 8.16 -3.28 -7.61
N LEU A 204 8.63 -2.06 -7.89
CA LEU A 204 9.96 -1.59 -7.56
C LEU A 204 9.81 -0.35 -6.70
N SER A 205 10.26 -0.38 -5.44
CA SER A 205 10.04 0.70 -4.47
C SER A 205 11.33 1.21 -3.84
N ASN A 206 11.62 2.49 -3.96
CA ASN A 206 12.93 3.08 -3.66
C ASN A 206 14.10 2.35 -4.34
N VAL A 207 13.88 1.76 -5.53
CA VAL A 207 14.93 1.05 -6.26
C VAL A 207 15.60 1.99 -7.27
N CYS A 208 16.92 1.92 -7.36
CA CYS A 208 17.70 2.63 -8.37
C CYS A 208 17.85 1.75 -9.60
N ILE A 209 17.49 2.27 -10.77
CA ILE A 209 17.74 1.58 -12.03
C ILE A 209 19.02 2.17 -12.62
N TYR A 210 20.13 1.44 -12.47
CA TYR A 210 21.41 1.88 -12.99
C TYR A 210 21.58 1.47 -14.44
N GLN A 211 21.92 2.44 -15.30
CA GLN A 211 22.40 2.16 -16.64
C GLN A 211 23.93 2.15 -16.61
N PRO A 212 24.59 1.04 -17.00
CA PRO A 212 26.05 0.99 -17.01
C PRO A 212 26.62 2.07 -17.95
N PRO A 213 27.75 2.71 -17.58
CA PRO A 213 28.30 3.83 -18.32
C PRO A 213 28.71 3.37 -19.72
N ALA A 214 28.68 4.28 -20.69
CA ALA A 214 29.00 3.96 -22.09
C ALA A 214 30.39 3.30 -22.25
N SER A 215 31.35 3.63 -21.39
CA SER A 215 32.67 2.99 -21.34
C SER A 215 32.61 1.51 -21.00
N ALA A 216 31.75 1.10 -20.05
CA ALA A 216 31.55 -0.31 -19.71
C ALA A 216 30.82 -1.10 -20.83
N ARG A 217 30.13 -0.40 -21.75
CA ARG A 217 29.51 -1.01 -22.93
C ARG A 217 30.50 -1.24 -24.09
N ALA A 218 31.60 -0.49 -24.11
CA ALA A 218 32.57 -0.54 -25.21
C ALA A 218 33.41 -1.82 -25.21
N ASP A 219 33.63 -2.43 -24.04
CA ASP A 219 34.42 -3.66 -23.92
C ASP A 219 33.65 -4.92 -24.35
N THR A 220 32.31 -4.86 -24.46
CA THR A 220 31.51 -5.88 -25.13
C THR A 220 31.43 -5.60 -26.63
N ALA A 221 32.58 -5.63 -27.32
CA ALA A 221 32.74 -5.28 -28.73
C ALA A 221 32.03 -6.22 -29.73
N THR A 222 31.17 -7.14 -29.27
CA THR A 222 30.30 -7.99 -30.11
C THR A 222 28.96 -7.30 -30.43
N GLY A 223 29.02 -6.02 -30.77
CA GLY A 223 28.22 -5.32 -31.81
C GLY A 223 26.69 -5.26 -31.78
N ASN A 224 25.95 -6.26 -31.29
CA ASN A 224 24.49 -6.34 -31.44
C ASN A 224 23.75 -6.83 -30.18
N GLY A 225 24.46 -6.95 -29.05
CA GLY A 225 23.87 -7.31 -27.77
C GLY A 225 23.10 -6.14 -27.16
N GLU A 226 22.03 -5.67 -27.80
CA GLU A 226 21.05 -4.85 -27.11
C GLU A 226 20.62 -5.64 -25.87
N SER A 227 21.04 -5.20 -24.68
CA SER A 227 20.59 -5.80 -23.42
C SER A 227 19.07 -5.87 -23.49
N GLU A 228 18.58 -7.10 -23.63
CA GLU A 228 17.18 -7.33 -23.86
C GLU A 228 16.51 -7.11 -22.53
N SER A 229 15.93 -5.91 -22.38
CA SER A 229 15.22 -5.48 -21.18
C SER A 229 14.33 -6.63 -20.67
N ILE A 230 14.44 -6.98 -19.38
CA ILE A 230 13.72 -8.10 -18.76
C ILE A 230 12.23 -8.09 -19.09
N PHE A 231 11.68 -6.88 -19.28
CA PHE A 231 10.29 -6.65 -19.62
C PHE A 231 9.88 -7.33 -20.95
N LYS A 232 10.77 -7.42 -21.95
CA LYS A 232 10.50 -8.17 -23.19
C LYS A 232 10.23 -9.65 -22.93
N ARG A 233 10.76 -10.20 -21.83
CA ARG A 233 10.59 -11.59 -21.40
C ARG A 233 9.40 -11.79 -20.47
N CYS A 234 8.64 -10.73 -20.16
CA CYS A 234 7.48 -10.77 -19.28
C CYS A 234 6.18 -10.49 -20.07
N PRO A 235 5.78 -11.34 -21.04
CA PRO A 235 4.59 -11.09 -21.87
C PRO A 235 3.28 -11.08 -21.07
N ARG A 236 3.30 -11.56 -19.82
CA ARG A 236 2.14 -11.62 -18.92
C ARG A 236 2.11 -10.47 -17.90
N LEU A 237 3.02 -9.51 -17.99
CA LEU A 237 3.09 -8.40 -17.04
C LEU A 237 1.86 -7.51 -17.21
N THR A 238 0.96 -7.55 -16.22
CA THR A 238 -0.30 -6.80 -16.22
C THR A 238 -0.29 -5.66 -15.22
N HIS A 239 0.55 -5.74 -14.18
CA HIS A 239 0.69 -4.70 -13.16
C HIS A 239 2.15 -4.31 -13.03
N LEU A 240 2.42 -3.02 -13.18
CA LEU A 240 3.74 -2.44 -12.99
C LEU A 240 3.66 -1.28 -12.01
N SER A 241 4.45 -1.34 -10.95
CA SER A 241 4.62 -0.25 -10.00
C SER A 241 6.09 0.14 -9.94
N ILE A 242 6.37 1.42 -10.14
CA ILE A 242 7.71 1.99 -10.10
C ILE A 242 7.66 3.20 -9.19
N THR A 243 8.35 3.10 -8.07
CA THR A 243 8.56 4.16 -7.11
C THR A 243 10.06 4.32 -6.93
N PRO A 244 10.72 5.26 -7.61
CA PRO A 244 12.15 5.46 -7.46
C PRO A 244 12.49 6.05 -6.09
N ALA A 245 13.75 5.93 -5.69
CA ALA A 245 14.22 6.52 -4.45
C ALA A 245 14.26 8.05 -4.57
N ALA A 246 13.69 8.74 -3.57
CA ALA A 246 13.60 10.21 -3.51
C ALA A 246 14.94 10.97 -3.59
N THR A 247 16.06 10.27 -3.48
CA THR A 247 17.37 10.89 -3.23
C THR A 247 18.34 10.73 -4.39
N LEU A 248 17.91 10.06 -5.46
CA LEU A 248 18.74 9.75 -6.62
C LEU A 248 18.20 10.35 -7.93
N TRP A 249 17.49 11.46 -7.83
CA TRP A 249 16.90 12.23 -8.94
C TRP A 249 17.90 12.87 -9.91
N MET A 250 19.19 12.50 -9.86
CA MET A 250 20.13 12.90 -10.89
C MET A 250 19.88 12.06 -12.16
N SER A 251 18.92 12.53 -12.97
CA SER A 251 18.85 12.44 -14.44
C SER A 251 18.85 11.07 -15.11
N PHE A 252 18.36 10.01 -14.47
CA PHE A 252 18.14 8.74 -15.17
C PHE A 252 16.70 8.60 -15.65
N PRO A 253 16.45 8.65 -16.98
CA PRO A 253 15.14 8.34 -17.53
C PRO A 253 14.87 6.86 -17.32
N ILE A 254 14.14 6.53 -16.25
CA ILE A 254 13.84 5.15 -15.84
C ILE A 254 13.20 4.40 -17.00
N LEU A 255 12.39 5.10 -17.77
CA LEU A 255 11.64 4.51 -18.87
C LEU A 255 12.46 4.32 -20.13
N SER A 256 13.60 5.01 -20.28
CA SER A 256 14.56 4.65 -21.34
C SER A 256 15.10 3.21 -21.17
N VAL A 257 15.14 2.70 -19.94
CA VAL A 257 15.57 1.32 -19.63
C VAL A 257 14.43 0.32 -19.88
N ILE A 258 13.20 0.76 -19.68
CA ILE A 258 12.01 -0.05 -19.93
C ILE A 258 11.63 0.09 -21.40
N LYS A 259 12.08 -0.84 -22.24
CA LYS A 259 11.71 -0.82 -23.66
C LYS A 259 10.18 -0.79 -23.79
N VAL A 260 9.66 0.31 -24.35
CA VAL A 260 8.25 0.65 -24.60
C VAL A 260 7.42 -0.56 -25.06
N SER A 261 7.97 -1.42 -25.92
CA SER A 261 7.28 -2.60 -26.45
C SER A 261 6.75 -3.57 -25.38
N ALA A 262 7.40 -3.63 -24.22
CA ALA A 262 7.07 -4.59 -23.18
C ALA A 262 5.90 -4.14 -22.28
N LEU A 263 5.52 -2.87 -22.35
CA LEU A 263 4.44 -2.31 -21.53
C LEU A 263 3.06 -2.51 -22.15
N ARG A 264 2.97 -3.06 -23.36
CA ARG A 264 1.70 -3.21 -24.10
C ARG A 264 0.63 -4.03 -23.37
N ALA A 265 1.03 -5.00 -22.53
CA ALA A 265 0.12 -5.84 -21.76
C ALA A 265 -0.24 -5.27 -20.38
N VAL A 266 0.37 -4.15 -19.98
CA VAL A 266 0.16 -3.55 -18.66
C VAL A 266 -1.22 -2.89 -18.61
N THR A 267 -2.01 -3.29 -17.63
CA THR A 267 -3.37 -2.80 -17.35
C THR A 267 -3.43 -1.93 -16.10
N VAL A 268 -2.46 -2.08 -15.20
CA VAL A 268 -2.33 -1.29 -13.98
C VAL A 268 -0.92 -0.73 -13.92
N LEU A 269 -0.81 0.59 -13.91
CA LEU A 269 0.46 1.29 -13.87
C LEU A 269 0.47 2.23 -12.66
N CYS A 270 1.47 2.07 -11.81
CA CYS A 270 1.76 2.99 -10.72
C CYS A 270 3.14 3.59 -10.97
N ILE A 271 3.19 4.90 -11.13
CA ILE A 271 4.43 5.65 -11.34
C ILE A 271 4.54 6.66 -10.22
N SER A 272 5.71 6.74 -9.60
CA SER A 272 6.03 7.79 -8.64
C SER A 272 7.25 8.57 -9.07
N GLN A 273 7.31 9.86 -8.76
CA GLN A 273 8.54 10.68 -8.89
C GLN A 273 9.26 10.53 -10.24
N CYS A 274 8.50 10.41 -11.33
CA CYS A 274 9.04 10.44 -12.70
C CYS A 274 8.87 11.83 -13.30
N SER A 275 9.70 12.16 -14.28
CA SER A 275 9.51 13.36 -15.09
C SER A 275 8.24 13.23 -15.94
N LEU A 276 7.73 14.38 -16.39
CA LEU A 276 6.59 14.43 -17.30
C LEU A 276 6.84 13.65 -18.60
N ASP A 277 8.01 13.84 -19.23
CA ASP A 277 8.44 13.13 -20.45
C ASP A 277 8.40 11.62 -20.28
N ASP A 278 9.05 11.13 -19.22
CA ASP A 278 9.07 9.72 -18.88
C ASP A 278 7.61 9.24 -18.74
N THR A 279 6.82 9.92 -17.92
CA THR A 279 5.45 9.49 -17.66
C THR A 279 4.64 9.41 -18.96
N LEU A 280 4.70 10.42 -19.84
CA LEU A 280 4.01 10.39 -21.14
C LEU A 280 4.52 9.28 -22.06
N GLN A 281 5.83 9.01 -22.05
CA GLN A 281 6.41 7.89 -22.81
C GLN A 281 5.88 6.54 -22.31
N ALA A 282 5.79 6.32 -21.00
CA ALA A 282 5.18 5.12 -20.43
C ALA A 282 3.70 4.99 -20.77
N LEU A 283 2.95 6.10 -20.73
CA LEU A 283 1.52 6.09 -21.07
C LEU A 283 1.32 5.74 -22.55
N THR A 284 2.15 6.28 -23.44
CA THR A 284 2.15 5.93 -24.88
C THR A 284 2.46 4.45 -25.09
N ALA A 285 3.29 3.87 -24.22
CA ALA A 285 3.66 2.45 -24.25
C ALA A 285 2.57 1.50 -23.72
N THR A 286 1.53 2.02 -23.06
CA THR A 286 0.51 1.23 -22.33
C THR A 286 -0.91 1.45 -22.87
N PRO A 287 -1.20 1.07 -24.13
CA PRO A 287 -2.51 1.30 -24.73
C PRO A 287 -3.66 0.56 -24.02
N CYS A 288 -3.37 -0.53 -23.30
CA CYS A 288 -4.35 -1.34 -22.58
C CYS A 288 -4.56 -0.89 -21.11
N LEU A 289 -4.11 0.31 -20.75
CA LEU A 289 -4.12 0.79 -19.38
C LEU A 289 -5.56 1.01 -18.88
N VAL A 290 -5.90 0.37 -17.76
CA VAL A 290 -7.23 0.45 -17.10
C VAL A 290 -7.16 1.27 -15.81
N SER A 291 -6.03 1.19 -15.09
CA SER A 291 -5.82 1.92 -13.84
C SER A 291 -4.45 2.58 -13.83
N LEU A 292 -4.42 3.87 -13.53
CA LEU A 292 -3.21 4.67 -13.42
C LEU A 292 -3.14 5.30 -12.03
N THR A 293 -2.00 5.15 -11.37
CA THR A 293 -1.68 5.84 -10.12
C THR A 293 -0.40 6.66 -10.33
N LEU A 294 -0.50 7.96 -10.09
CA LEU A 294 0.60 8.91 -10.15
C LEU A 294 0.88 9.38 -8.73
N LEU A 295 2.06 9.06 -8.19
CA LEU A 295 2.46 9.41 -6.83
C LEU A 295 3.62 10.41 -6.86
N ASN A 296 3.45 11.64 -6.38
CA ASN A 296 4.45 12.71 -6.43
C ASN A 296 5.07 12.91 -7.84
N PRO A 297 4.30 12.97 -8.94
CA PRO A 297 4.90 13.37 -10.22
C PRO A 297 5.38 14.83 -10.09
N ASN A 298 6.56 15.16 -10.63
CA ASN A 298 7.17 16.50 -10.53
C ASN A 298 7.52 17.02 -9.11
N ALA A 299 8.27 16.24 -8.32
CA ALA A 299 8.98 16.81 -7.17
C ALA A 299 10.17 17.70 -7.63
N ASN A 300 9.90 18.90 -8.15
CA ASN A 300 10.88 19.96 -8.46
C ASN A 300 12.17 19.49 -9.17
N ILE A 301 12.04 18.69 -10.23
CA ILE A 301 13.18 18.30 -11.07
C ILE A 301 13.31 19.35 -12.19
N PHE A 302 13.80 20.53 -11.79
CA PHE A 302 14.32 21.62 -12.61
C PHE A 302 13.32 22.36 -13.51
N GLU A 303 12.90 23.54 -13.02
CA GLU A 303 12.34 24.66 -13.81
C GLU A 303 13.21 25.03 -15.04
N ASP A 304 14.44 24.50 -15.14
CA ASP A 304 15.40 24.76 -16.22
C ASP A 304 15.46 23.67 -17.31
N SER A 305 14.59 22.65 -17.29
CA SER A 305 14.56 21.65 -18.38
C SER A 305 13.82 22.17 -19.61
N GLU A 306 14.46 23.11 -20.34
CA GLU A 306 13.97 23.76 -21.58
C GLU A 306 13.69 22.81 -22.77
N GLN A 307 13.64 21.48 -22.58
CA GLN A 307 13.54 20.51 -23.67
C GLN A 307 12.26 19.69 -23.70
N PHE A 308 11.31 19.91 -22.78
CA PHE A 308 10.00 19.27 -22.90
C PHE A 308 9.27 19.80 -24.14
N SER A 309 9.20 18.98 -25.19
CA SER A 309 8.35 19.27 -26.34
C SER A 309 6.97 18.70 -26.04
N ALA A 310 6.07 19.58 -25.60
CA ALA A 310 4.66 19.22 -25.40
C ALA A 310 4.13 18.46 -26.63
N PRO A 311 3.48 17.30 -26.43
CA PRO A 311 2.91 16.57 -27.55
C PRO A 311 1.88 17.46 -28.26
N GLU A 312 1.95 17.53 -29.59
CA GLU A 312 1.04 18.36 -30.39
C GLU A 312 -0.42 17.95 -30.19
N GLU A 313 -0.66 16.65 -30.00
CA GLU A 313 -1.98 16.08 -29.74
C GLU A 313 -2.04 15.44 -28.35
N PRO A 314 -3.15 15.63 -27.61
CA PRO A 314 -3.38 14.95 -26.35
C PRO A 314 -3.39 13.43 -26.51
N LEU A 315 -2.68 12.72 -25.63
CA LEU A 315 -2.59 11.27 -25.61
C LEU A 315 -3.92 10.64 -25.20
N GLU A 316 -4.52 9.86 -26.09
CA GLU A 316 -5.77 9.15 -25.81
C GLU A 316 -5.51 7.81 -25.09
N LEU A 317 -6.01 7.70 -23.86
CA LEU A 317 -5.99 6.46 -23.08
C LEU A 317 -7.40 5.85 -23.06
N ALA A 318 -7.77 5.24 -24.20
CA ALA A 318 -9.13 4.79 -24.50
C ALA A 318 -9.72 3.77 -23.50
N HIS A 319 -8.89 3.09 -22.70
CA HIS A 319 -9.31 2.07 -21.73
C HIS A 319 -9.19 2.50 -20.27
N LEU A 320 -8.67 3.70 -19.99
CA LEU A 320 -8.42 4.12 -18.62
C LEU A 320 -9.73 4.41 -17.90
N GLN A 321 -9.98 3.68 -16.81
CA GLN A 321 -11.20 3.78 -16.00
C GLN A 321 -10.94 4.41 -14.64
N ASN A 322 -9.73 4.21 -14.09
CA ASN A 322 -9.36 4.69 -12.76
C ASN A 322 -8.08 5.52 -12.85
N LEU A 323 -8.14 6.74 -12.32
CA LEU A 323 -7.00 7.63 -12.20
C LEU A 323 -6.85 8.06 -10.75
N THR A 324 -5.67 7.84 -10.18
CA THR A 324 -5.27 8.37 -8.87
C THR A 324 -4.09 9.30 -9.05
N CYS A 325 -4.22 10.54 -8.59
CA CYS A 325 -3.12 11.48 -8.44
C CYS A 325 -2.91 11.72 -6.95
N ASP A 326 -1.69 11.58 -6.46
CA ASP A 326 -1.33 11.74 -5.04
C ASP A 326 0.00 12.48 -5.00
N GLY A 327 0.14 13.52 -4.17
CA GLY A 327 1.42 14.17 -3.91
C GLY A 327 1.34 15.55 -3.27
N PRO A 328 2.44 16.08 -2.73
CA PRO A 328 2.44 17.32 -1.94
C PRO A 328 2.58 18.59 -2.79
N SER A 329 2.81 18.49 -4.11
CA SER A 329 2.93 19.64 -5.01
C SER A 329 1.68 19.79 -5.88
N THR A 330 1.45 21.00 -6.42
CA THR A 330 0.34 21.33 -7.33
C THR A 330 0.64 20.95 -8.80
N ASP A 331 1.92 20.92 -9.19
CA ASP A 331 2.35 20.56 -10.54
C ASP A 331 2.08 19.10 -11.02
N PRO A 332 1.76 18.09 -10.18
CA PRO A 332 1.36 16.76 -10.64
C PRO A 332 0.26 16.73 -11.69
N LEU A 333 -0.65 17.69 -11.62
CA LEU A 333 -1.83 17.72 -12.45
C LEU A 333 -1.55 18.29 -13.84
N SER A 334 -0.38 18.89 -14.08
CA SER A 334 -0.01 19.40 -15.40
C SER A 334 -0.01 18.30 -16.47
N ILE A 335 0.29 17.05 -16.10
CA ILE A 335 0.18 15.90 -17.00
C ILE A 335 -1.24 15.74 -17.57
N LEU A 336 -2.27 16.09 -16.80
CA LEU A 336 -3.66 15.97 -17.22
C LEU A 336 -3.98 16.88 -18.41
N ASN A 337 -3.22 17.95 -18.65
CA ASN A 337 -3.36 18.79 -19.83
C ASN A 337 -3.01 18.05 -21.13
N TYR A 338 -2.32 16.92 -21.06
CA TYR A 338 -1.89 16.12 -22.22
C TYR A 338 -2.67 14.82 -22.39
N LEU A 339 -3.72 14.56 -21.58
CA LEU A 339 -4.46 13.29 -21.61
C LEU A 339 -5.90 13.44 -22.10
N CYS A 340 -6.36 12.48 -22.91
CA CYS A 340 -7.76 12.29 -23.27
C CYS A 340 -8.26 10.94 -22.72
N LEU A 341 -9.23 10.98 -21.79
CA LEU A 341 -9.62 9.84 -20.96
C LEU A 341 -11.12 9.50 -21.11
N PRO A 342 -11.59 9.06 -22.28
CA PRO A 342 -13.03 8.96 -22.59
C PRO A 342 -13.81 7.99 -21.70
N LEU A 343 -13.16 6.96 -21.16
CA LEU A 343 -13.79 5.96 -20.30
C LEU A 343 -13.52 6.18 -18.79
N LEU A 344 -12.99 7.34 -18.40
CA LEU A 344 -12.68 7.61 -17.00
C LEU A 344 -13.96 7.61 -16.14
N HIS A 345 -13.99 6.73 -15.14
CA HIS A 345 -15.14 6.55 -14.25
C HIS A 345 -14.81 6.89 -12.80
N SER A 346 -13.57 6.65 -12.36
CA SER A 346 -13.11 6.93 -11.01
C SER A 346 -11.91 7.86 -11.03
N LEU A 347 -12.01 8.95 -10.28
CA LEU A 347 -10.94 9.92 -10.08
C LEU A 347 -10.65 10.04 -8.58
N THR A 348 -9.39 9.83 -8.20
CA THR A 348 -8.90 10.02 -6.84
C THR A 348 -7.79 11.07 -6.86
N ILE A 349 -7.88 12.05 -5.98
CA ILE A 349 -6.93 13.15 -5.86
C ILE A 349 -6.52 13.20 -4.39
N ALA A 350 -5.25 12.97 -4.09
CA ALA A 350 -4.67 12.99 -2.75
C ALA A 350 -3.57 14.06 -2.68
N GLN A 351 -3.94 15.31 -2.93
CA GLN A 351 -3.01 16.43 -2.99
C GLN A 351 -3.70 17.75 -2.63
N GLU A 352 -2.90 18.73 -2.23
CA GLU A 352 -3.37 20.11 -2.12
C GLU A 352 -3.77 20.60 -3.51
N LEU A 353 -4.91 21.28 -3.58
CA LEU A 353 -5.44 21.84 -4.81
C LEU A 353 -5.41 23.38 -4.73
N ASP A 354 -5.25 24.03 -5.87
CA ASP A 354 -5.38 25.48 -6.05
C ASP A 354 -6.46 25.86 -7.09
N ASP A 355 -6.62 27.17 -7.36
CA ASP A 355 -7.61 27.66 -8.32
C ASP A 355 -7.25 27.29 -9.78
N ASP A 356 -5.97 27.12 -10.09
CA ASP A 356 -5.50 26.78 -11.43
C ASP A 356 -5.79 25.30 -11.76
N ASP A 357 -5.74 24.43 -10.75
CA ASP A 357 -6.12 23.02 -10.88
C ASP A 357 -7.56 22.84 -11.37
N VAL A 358 -8.49 23.69 -10.95
CA VAL A 358 -9.89 23.66 -11.42
C VAL A 358 -9.95 23.85 -12.94
N THR A 359 -9.06 24.68 -13.49
CA THR A 359 -8.96 24.90 -14.94
C THR A 359 -8.40 23.67 -15.64
N ILE A 360 -7.41 23.00 -15.05
CA ILE A 360 -6.85 21.73 -15.57
C ILE A 360 -7.94 20.65 -15.65
N PHE A 361 -8.71 20.45 -14.57
CA PHE A 361 -9.80 19.46 -14.58
C PHE A 361 -10.91 19.82 -15.57
N ARG A 362 -11.23 21.11 -15.72
CA ARG A 362 -12.19 21.57 -16.73
C ARG A 362 -11.74 21.18 -18.12
N HIS A 363 -10.50 21.49 -18.50
CA HIS A 363 -9.95 21.11 -19.80
C HIS A 363 -9.91 19.59 -20.00
N LEU A 364 -9.53 18.84 -18.95
CA LEU A 364 -9.53 17.38 -19.00
C LEU A 364 -10.93 16.83 -19.32
N ILE A 365 -11.97 17.34 -18.64
CA ILE A 365 -13.35 16.85 -18.78
C ILE A 365 -13.95 17.29 -20.12
N GLU A 366 -13.70 18.53 -20.55
CA GLU A 366 -14.14 19.03 -21.85
C GLU A 366 -13.51 18.26 -23.01
N ARG A 367 -12.22 17.95 -22.90
CA ARG A 367 -11.51 17.15 -23.91
C ARG A 367 -11.93 15.68 -23.89
N SER A 368 -12.02 15.09 -22.70
CA SER A 368 -12.27 13.65 -22.55
C SER A 368 -13.74 13.28 -22.72
N GLN A 369 -14.66 14.23 -22.52
CA GLN A 369 -16.11 13.98 -22.51
C GLN A 369 -16.52 12.82 -21.59
N CYS A 370 -15.74 12.60 -20.52
CA CYS A 370 -15.88 11.46 -19.65
C CYS A 370 -17.03 11.65 -18.64
N ARG A 371 -17.56 10.53 -18.14
CA ARG A 371 -18.67 10.51 -17.18
C ARG A 371 -18.19 9.95 -15.85
N ILE A 372 -17.41 10.77 -15.15
CA ILE A 372 -16.82 10.40 -13.86
C ILE A 372 -17.97 10.17 -12.87
N GLY A 373 -18.05 8.93 -12.37
CA GLY A 373 -19.08 8.50 -11.43
C GLY A 373 -18.61 8.52 -9.98
N ASN A 374 -17.30 8.38 -9.75
CA ASN A 374 -16.71 8.38 -8.42
C ASN A 374 -15.60 9.43 -8.37
N VAL A 375 -15.72 10.38 -7.44
CA VAL A 375 -14.70 11.39 -7.16
C VAL A 375 -14.28 11.22 -5.71
N THR A 376 -12.99 10.99 -5.48
CA THR A 376 -12.42 10.88 -4.13
C THR A 376 -11.36 11.95 -3.98
N LEU A 377 -11.53 12.82 -3.02
CA LEU A 377 -10.53 13.80 -2.63
C LEU A 377 -9.99 13.38 -1.26
N LEU A 378 -8.71 13.11 -1.17
CA LEU A 378 -8.00 12.67 0.04
C LEU A 378 -7.03 13.76 0.46
N ASP A 379 -6.81 13.88 1.78
CA ASP A 379 -5.86 14.81 2.38
C ASP A 379 -5.95 16.25 1.82
N VAL A 380 -7.16 16.70 1.52
CA VAL A 380 -7.35 18.01 0.89
C VAL A 380 -7.12 19.12 1.91
N GLU A 381 -5.97 19.78 1.80
CA GLU A 381 -5.78 21.08 2.41
C GLU A 381 -6.45 22.13 1.51
N PHE A 382 -7.52 22.77 1.97
CA PHE A 382 -8.17 23.87 1.24
C PHE A 382 -7.42 25.19 1.44
N GLY A 383 -6.09 25.14 1.58
CA GLY A 383 -5.23 26.24 2.02
C GLY A 383 -5.38 27.54 1.24
N GLY A 384 -5.80 27.46 -0.02
CA GLY A 384 -6.14 28.61 -0.87
C GLY A 384 -7.54 28.59 -1.48
N TRP A 385 -8.31 27.52 -1.33
CA TRP A 385 -9.59 27.39 -2.02
C TRP A 385 -10.64 28.33 -1.45
N ARG A 386 -11.14 29.22 -2.31
CA ARG A 386 -12.39 29.92 -2.05
C ARG A 386 -13.53 28.91 -2.13
N GLU A 387 -14.60 29.14 -1.39
CA GLU A 387 -15.81 28.31 -1.47
C GLU A 387 -16.31 28.18 -2.92
N SER A 388 -16.20 29.26 -3.69
CA SER A 388 -16.52 29.28 -5.12
C SER A 388 -15.75 28.23 -5.90
N SER A 389 -14.48 28.00 -5.56
CA SER A 389 -13.60 27.07 -6.26
C SER A 389 -14.01 25.62 -6.00
N MET A 390 -14.41 25.28 -4.77
CA MET A 390 -14.96 23.95 -4.46
C MET A 390 -16.28 23.70 -5.19
N ALA A 391 -17.17 24.69 -5.19
CA ALA A 391 -18.42 24.61 -5.92
C ALA A 391 -18.18 24.43 -7.42
N ASP A 392 -17.30 25.25 -8.00
CA ASP A 392 -16.93 25.18 -9.41
C ASP A 392 -16.29 23.84 -9.77
N PHE A 393 -15.44 23.30 -8.89
CA PHE A 393 -14.84 21.99 -9.05
C PHE A 393 -15.89 20.88 -9.04
N LEU A 394 -16.78 20.83 -8.04
CA LEU A 394 -17.84 19.82 -7.99
C LEU A 394 -18.78 19.92 -9.18
N LEU A 395 -19.05 21.14 -9.68
CA LEU A 395 -19.85 21.35 -10.88
C LEU A 395 -19.21 20.77 -12.16
N LEU A 396 -17.91 20.49 -12.17
CA LEU A 396 -17.27 19.78 -13.27
C LEU A 396 -17.74 18.33 -13.42
N PHE A 397 -18.31 17.73 -12.36
CA PHE A 397 -18.68 16.31 -12.33
C PHE A 397 -20.20 16.09 -12.21
N PRO A 398 -21.02 16.54 -13.17
CA PRO A 398 -22.48 16.44 -13.07
C PRO A 398 -23.00 14.99 -13.00
N PHE A 399 -22.18 14.01 -13.40
CA PHE A 399 -22.50 12.59 -13.38
C PHE A 399 -21.97 11.84 -12.13
N ALA A 400 -21.29 12.52 -11.21
CA ALA A 400 -20.76 11.89 -10.01
C ALA A 400 -21.91 11.34 -9.15
N ARG A 401 -21.83 10.04 -8.87
CA ARG A 401 -22.76 9.29 -8.02
C ARG A 401 -22.23 9.13 -6.60
N CYS A 402 -20.91 9.04 -6.47
CA CYS A 402 -20.22 8.95 -5.21
C CYS A 402 -19.16 10.06 -5.14
N VAL A 403 -19.24 10.90 -4.12
CA VAL A 403 -18.20 11.87 -3.81
C VAL A 403 -17.69 11.57 -2.41
N THR A 404 -16.40 11.38 -2.27
CA THR A 404 -15.72 11.20 -0.98
C THR A 404 -14.74 12.34 -0.79
N ILE A 405 -14.81 13.01 0.36
CA ILE A 405 -13.88 14.06 0.74
C ILE A 405 -13.30 13.67 2.09
N GLU A 406 -12.02 13.37 2.13
CA GLU A 406 -11.25 13.08 3.32
C GLU A 406 -10.26 14.22 3.55
N TYR A 407 -10.34 14.82 4.73
CA TYR A 407 -9.47 15.90 5.16
C TYR A 407 -8.31 15.30 5.94
N ALA A 408 -7.10 15.80 5.69
CA ALA A 408 -5.94 15.45 6.49
C ALA A 408 -6.24 15.85 7.95
N ASP A 409 -6.01 14.92 8.89
CA ASP A 409 -6.22 15.12 10.33
C ASP A 409 -5.12 16.04 10.88
N THR A 410 -5.16 17.31 10.47
CA THR A 410 -4.19 18.29 10.93
C THR A 410 -4.74 18.96 12.18
N GLU A 411 -4.20 18.58 13.34
CA GLU A 411 -4.26 19.37 14.59
C GLU A 411 -3.71 20.80 14.42
N LEU A 412 -3.13 21.12 13.25
CA LEU A 412 -2.78 22.45 12.82
C LEU A 412 -4.06 23.25 12.58
N ARG A 413 -4.44 24.02 13.61
CA ARG A 413 -5.48 25.05 13.57
C ARG A 413 -5.47 25.76 12.20
N PRO A 414 -6.63 25.93 11.54
CA PRO A 414 -6.71 26.65 10.27
C PRO A 414 -5.97 27.99 10.41
N ARG A 415 -4.91 28.17 9.60
CA ARG A 415 -4.07 29.37 9.65
C ARG A 415 -4.77 30.62 9.11
N SER A 416 -5.98 30.49 8.56
CA SER A 416 -6.79 31.59 8.05
C SER A 416 -8.18 31.62 8.69
N THR A 417 -8.72 32.83 8.75
CA THR A 417 -10.06 33.19 9.23
C THR A 417 -11.14 32.24 8.71
N LYS A 418 -12.17 32.01 9.55
CA LYS A 418 -13.37 31.23 9.21
C LYS A 418 -13.71 31.38 7.71
N PRO A 419 -13.87 30.27 6.95
CA PRO A 419 -14.34 30.36 5.58
C PRO A 419 -15.62 31.21 5.53
N ASP A 420 -15.60 32.27 4.72
CA ASP A 420 -16.64 33.30 4.65
C ASP A 420 -17.79 32.80 3.77
N PHE A 421 -18.56 31.85 4.30
CA PHE A 421 -19.71 31.22 3.63
C PHE A 421 -20.90 32.16 3.39
N GLU A 422 -20.85 33.39 3.88
CA GLU A 422 -21.95 34.36 3.74
C GLU A 422 -21.98 35.04 2.36
N ARG A 423 -20.92 34.91 1.54
CA ARG A 423 -20.82 35.54 0.21
C ARG A 423 -21.24 34.66 -0.98
N CYS A 424 -21.86 33.51 -0.71
CA CYS A 424 -22.21 32.53 -1.75
C CYS A 424 -23.43 32.91 -2.62
N GLU A 425 -24.12 34.01 -2.30
CA GLU A 425 -25.30 34.50 -3.05
C GLU A 425 -24.96 34.84 -4.52
N ASP A 426 -23.74 35.29 -4.83
CA ASP A 426 -23.31 35.64 -6.20
C ASP A 426 -23.20 34.42 -7.14
N ILE A 427 -22.99 33.23 -6.60
CA ILE A 427 -22.95 31.98 -7.39
C ILE A 427 -24.37 31.58 -7.80
N GLU A 428 -25.38 31.87 -6.96
CA GLU A 428 -26.79 31.57 -7.25
C GLU A 428 -27.32 32.33 -8.47
N ALA A 429 -26.95 33.60 -8.61
CA ALA A 429 -27.38 34.42 -9.74
C ALA A 429 -26.82 33.94 -11.09
N LYS A 430 -25.64 33.31 -11.09
CA LYS A 430 -24.94 32.94 -12.33
C LYS A 430 -25.29 31.54 -12.85
N ARG A 431 -25.69 30.60 -11.98
CA ARG A 431 -25.95 29.20 -12.38
C ARG A 431 -27.11 28.58 -11.57
N PRO A 432 -28.38 28.81 -11.97
CA PRO A 432 -29.52 28.13 -11.36
C PRO A 432 -29.51 26.65 -11.74
N GLY A 433 -29.38 25.74 -10.76
CA GLY A 433 -29.40 24.29 -10.99
C GLY A 433 -29.00 23.47 -9.77
N MET A 434 -29.35 22.18 -9.79
CA MET A 434 -28.96 21.21 -8.76
C MET A 434 -27.47 20.88 -8.89
N LEU A 435 -26.72 21.08 -7.81
CA LEU A 435 -25.31 20.70 -7.74
C LEU A 435 -25.23 19.17 -7.67
N LEU A 436 -24.49 18.55 -8.60
CA LEU A 436 -24.34 17.09 -8.71
C LEU A 436 -25.68 16.33 -8.86
N PRO A 437 -26.40 16.48 -9.98
CA PRO A 437 -27.73 15.93 -10.13
C PRO A 437 -27.83 14.38 -10.06
N ALA A 438 -26.70 13.69 -10.23
CA ALA A 438 -26.61 12.23 -10.17
C ALA A 438 -26.14 11.68 -8.81
N LEU A 439 -25.89 12.54 -7.82
CA LEU A 439 -25.30 12.16 -6.53
C LEU A 439 -26.22 11.17 -5.79
N LYS A 440 -25.63 10.06 -5.35
CA LYS A 440 -26.29 9.05 -4.51
C LYS A 440 -25.65 8.93 -3.14
N GLN A 441 -24.34 9.16 -3.08
CA GLN A 441 -23.56 9.03 -1.87
C GLN A 441 -22.57 10.18 -1.75
N LEU A 442 -22.57 10.81 -0.57
CA LEU A 442 -21.57 11.79 -0.18
C LEU A 442 -20.94 11.34 1.13
N CYS A 443 -19.62 11.12 1.10
CA CYS A 443 -18.82 10.76 2.25
C CYS A 443 -17.91 11.93 2.62
N VAL A 444 -17.97 12.39 3.88
CA VAL A 444 -17.05 13.41 4.41
C VAL A 444 -16.36 12.86 5.65
N HIS A 445 -15.03 12.83 5.62
CA HIS A 445 -14.16 12.27 6.65
C HIS A 445 -13.14 13.31 7.13
N GLY A 446 -12.74 13.28 8.41
CA GLY A 446 -11.56 14.02 8.90
C GLY A 446 -11.75 15.51 9.24
N MET A 447 -12.94 16.09 9.06
CA MET A 447 -13.17 17.49 9.47
C MET A 447 -13.54 17.62 10.95
N SER A 448 -13.10 18.72 11.57
CA SER A 448 -13.63 19.15 12.87
C SER A 448 -15.10 19.57 12.76
N ARG A 449 -15.85 19.38 13.85
CA ARG A 449 -17.29 19.67 13.89
C ARG A 449 -17.64 21.11 13.48
N ASP A 450 -16.84 22.09 13.91
CA ASP A 450 -17.10 23.51 13.63
C ASP A 450 -16.83 23.87 12.17
N ALA A 451 -15.87 23.22 11.52
CA ALA A 451 -15.57 23.39 10.10
C ALA A 451 -16.63 22.72 9.20
N MET A 452 -17.27 21.65 9.67
CA MET A 452 -18.31 20.93 8.90
C MET A 452 -19.63 21.68 8.79
N ALA A 453 -20.03 22.43 9.81
CA ALA A 453 -21.39 22.98 9.89
C ALA A 453 -21.77 23.87 8.68
N PRO A 454 -20.89 24.77 8.17
CA PRO A 454 -21.20 25.57 6.99
C PRO A 454 -21.23 24.74 5.69
N ILE A 455 -20.29 23.81 5.52
CA ILE A 455 -20.21 22.93 4.33
C ILE A 455 -21.44 22.04 4.25
N HIS A 456 -21.86 21.47 5.38
CA HIS A 456 -23.10 20.71 5.48
C HIS A 456 -24.32 21.52 5.10
N ARG A 457 -24.40 22.75 5.61
CA ARG A 457 -25.52 23.65 5.29
C ARG A 457 -25.53 23.96 3.80
N TRP A 458 -24.39 24.33 3.24
CA TRP A 458 -24.24 24.65 1.82
C TRP A 458 -24.62 23.47 0.92
N ILE A 459 -24.10 22.26 1.21
CA ILE A 459 -24.43 21.04 0.48
C ILE A 459 -25.93 20.72 0.61
N ALA A 460 -26.47 20.76 1.84
CA ALA A 460 -27.87 20.43 2.08
C ALA A 460 -28.82 21.43 1.38
N GLU A 461 -28.50 22.72 1.39
CA GLU A 461 -29.28 23.74 0.70
C GLU A 461 -29.25 23.55 -0.82
N ARG A 462 -28.09 23.21 -1.40
CA ARG A 462 -27.93 23.03 -2.84
C ARG A 462 -28.48 21.71 -3.38
N ILE A 463 -28.43 20.65 -2.58
CA ILE A 463 -29.03 19.35 -2.93
C ILE A 463 -30.56 19.42 -2.85
N ASN A 464 -31.11 20.12 -1.86
CA ASN A 464 -32.56 20.12 -1.61
C ASN A 464 -33.36 21.12 -2.45
N ARG A 465 -32.71 22.05 -3.16
CA ARG A 465 -33.40 22.95 -4.10
C ARG A 465 -33.83 22.17 -5.34
N GLN A 466 -35.03 21.59 -5.28
CA GLN A 466 -35.75 21.09 -6.44
C GLN A 466 -36.04 22.26 -7.40
N PRO A 467 -35.88 22.10 -8.72
CA PRO A 467 -36.35 23.11 -9.65
C PRO A 467 -37.86 23.29 -9.46
N GLU A 468 -38.27 24.50 -9.07
CA GLU A 468 -39.68 24.87 -8.91
C GLU A 468 -40.43 24.57 -10.22
N GLY A 469 -41.24 23.50 -10.23
CA GLY A 469 -42.03 23.10 -11.40
C GLY A 469 -42.01 21.62 -11.77
N GLN A 470 -41.15 20.78 -11.18
CA GLN A 470 -41.25 19.32 -11.35
C GLN A 470 -42.22 18.70 -10.33
N GLY A 471 -43.41 18.30 -10.80
CA GLY A 471 -44.47 17.76 -9.96
C GLY A 471 -44.05 16.51 -9.17
N SER A 472 -44.18 16.59 -7.83
CA SER A 472 -44.27 15.58 -6.75
C SER A 472 -43.64 14.17 -6.89
N ASN A 473 -42.79 13.91 -7.87
CA ASN A 473 -42.04 12.67 -7.94
C ASN A 473 -40.98 12.66 -6.84
N ARG A 474 -40.93 11.55 -6.08
CA ARG A 474 -40.09 11.37 -4.90
C ARG A 474 -38.68 11.94 -5.11
N ALA A 475 -38.25 12.79 -4.19
CA ALA A 475 -36.89 13.29 -4.15
C ALA A 475 -35.89 12.10 -4.14
N PRO A 476 -34.77 12.18 -4.88
CA PRO A 476 -33.76 11.14 -4.86
C PRO A 476 -33.22 10.95 -3.43
N GLU A 477 -33.18 9.70 -2.96
CA GLU A 477 -32.62 9.36 -1.66
C GLU A 477 -31.09 9.46 -1.73
N ILE A 478 -30.53 10.48 -1.09
CA ILE A 478 -29.08 10.72 -1.03
C ILE A 478 -28.54 10.25 0.31
N LYS A 479 -27.59 9.32 0.27
CA LYS A 479 -26.89 8.82 1.45
C LYS A 479 -25.74 9.75 1.81
N ILE A 480 -25.87 10.44 2.93
CA ILE A 480 -24.78 11.27 3.47
C ILE A 480 -24.13 10.49 4.62
N ALA A 481 -22.89 10.06 4.43
CA ALA A 481 -22.08 9.43 5.46
C ALA A 481 -21.05 10.44 5.97
N VAL A 482 -20.97 10.60 7.28
CA VAL A 482 -20.03 11.51 7.93
C VAL A 482 -19.28 10.74 8.99
N SER A 483 -17.95 10.85 9.02
CA SER A 483 -17.16 10.38 10.14
C SER A 483 -16.17 11.44 10.63
N TRP A 484 -16.07 11.58 11.94
CA TRP A 484 -15.12 12.45 12.64
C TRP A 484 -14.00 11.62 13.27
N SER A 485 -12.86 12.27 13.57
CA SER A 485 -11.77 11.61 14.30
C SER A 485 -12.22 11.25 15.72
N ALA A 486 -11.62 10.20 16.29
CA ALA A 486 -12.14 9.50 17.46
C ALA A 486 -12.11 10.30 18.78
N GLU A 487 -11.57 11.52 18.79
CA GLU A 487 -11.29 12.30 20.00
C GLU A 487 -12.42 13.23 20.46
N GLU A 488 -13.45 13.51 19.64
CA GLU A 488 -14.57 14.38 20.04
C GLU A 488 -15.78 13.62 20.64
N LYS A 489 -16.26 14.06 21.82
CA LYS A 489 -17.50 13.56 22.46
C LYS A 489 -18.75 14.15 21.80
N VAL A 490 -19.71 13.28 21.43
CA VAL A 490 -20.92 13.60 20.64
C VAL A 490 -22.16 13.70 21.52
N THR A 491 -22.86 14.85 21.58
CA THR A 491 -24.21 14.88 22.21
C THR A 491 -25.30 15.78 21.59
N THR A 492 -25.05 16.78 20.72
CA THR A 492 -26.09 17.85 20.56
C THR A 492 -26.60 18.27 19.17
N SER A 493 -26.03 17.87 18.01
CA SER A 493 -26.37 18.55 16.73
C SER A 493 -27.06 17.71 15.62
N LEU A 494 -27.22 16.40 15.77
CA LEU A 494 -27.79 15.54 14.70
C LEU A 494 -29.30 15.74 14.44
N ARG A 495 -30.03 16.48 15.29
CA ARG A 495 -31.48 16.72 15.13
C ARG A 495 -31.83 17.70 14.00
N GLY A 496 -30.92 18.60 13.61
CA GLY A 496 -31.14 19.57 12.52
C GLY A 496 -31.05 18.94 11.13
N LEU A 497 -30.04 18.08 10.91
CA LEU A 497 -29.76 17.43 9.62
C LEU A 497 -30.85 16.42 9.21
N ARG A 498 -31.39 15.65 10.16
CA ARG A 498 -32.53 14.74 9.90
C ARG A 498 -33.81 15.46 9.46
N ARG A 499 -33.96 16.76 9.75
CA ARG A 499 -35.11 17.56 9.28
C ARG A 499 -34.93 18.07 7.85
N LEU A 500 -33.69 18.26 7.40
CA LEU A 500 -33.37 18.82 6.08
C LEU A 500 -33.17 17.73 5.02
N VAL A 501 -32.70 16.54 5.39
CA VAL A 501 -32.41 15.45 4.45
C VAL A 501 -33.15 14.20 4.91
N GLY A 502 -34.16 13.78 4.15
CA GLY A 502 -34.88 12.53 4.39
C GLY A 502 -34.01 11.34 3.98
N GLY A 503 -33.18 10.80 4.89
CA GLY A 503 -32.38 9.58 4.65
C GLY A 503 -30.92 9.55 5.15
N VAL A 504 -30.53 10.35 6.15
CA VAL A 504 -29.14 10.36 6.66
C VAL A 504 -28.85 9.14 7.55
N GLU A 505 -28.09 8.16 7.03
CA GLU A 505 -27.45 7.10 7.82
C GLU A 505 -26.11 7.60 8.40
N VAL A 506 -26.12 7.98 9.68
CA VAL A 506 -24.88 8.31 10.41
C VAL A 506 -24.19 7.00 10.81
N VAL A 507 -23.19 6.59 10.04
CA VAL A 507 -22.36 5.43 10.36
C VAL A 507 -21.22 5.91 11.27
N GLY A 508 -21.37 5.71 12.58
CA GLY A 508 -20.29 5.96 13.54
C GLY A 508 -19.11 5.00 13.34
N ASN A 509 -17.92 5.38 13.83
CA ASN A 509 -16.69 4.61 13.72
C ASN A 509 -16.92 3.11 14.07
N PRO A 510 -16.58 2.16 13.19
CA PRO A 510 -16.77 0.71 13.42
C PRO A 510 -16.09 0.20 14.69
N GLN A 511 -14.96 0.80 15.10
CA GLN A 511 -14.26 0.45 16.34
C GLN A 511 -15.02 0.95 17.59
N GLN A 512 -15.77 2.04 17.49
CA GLN A 512 -16.68 2.49 18.54
C GLN A 512 -17.98 1.66 18.55
N LEU A 513 -18.51 1.24 17.40
CA LEU A 513 -19.65 0.33 17.32
C LEU A 513 -19.33 -1.07 17.86
N ALA A 514 -18.10 -1.56 17.68
CA ALA A 514 -17.60 -2.78 18.31
C ALA A 514 -17.48 -2.63 19.83
N LYS A 515 -16.98 -1.48 20.34
CA LYS A 515 -16.92 -1.18 21.78
C LYS A 515 -18.31 -0.96 22.42
N LEU A 516 -19.26 -0.35 21.71
CA LEU A 516 -20.65 -0.15 22.15
C LEU A 516 -21.44 -1.46 22.17
N ARG A 517 -21.17 -2.40 21.24
CA ARG A 517 -21.77 -3.75 21.28
C ARG A 517 -21.27 -4.61 22.44
N VAL A 518 -20.03 -4.40 22.89
CA VAL A 518 -19.49 -5.10 24.07
C VAL A 518 -20.11 -4.56 25.38
N HIS A 519 -20.49 -3.28 25.43
CA HIS A 519 -21.11 -2.70 26.64
C HIS A 519 -22.61 -2.97 26.80
N HIS A 520 -23.33 -3.37 25.75
CA HIS A 520 -24.78 -3.64 25.80
C HIS A 520 -25.17 -5.13 25.85
N GLN A 521 -24.23 -6.02 26.18
CA GLN A 521 -24.51 -7.44 26.45
C GLN A 521 -24.32 -7.88 27.91
N TRP A 522 -24.09 -6.93 28.82
CA TRP A 522 -24.13 -7.15 30.27
C TRP A 522 -24.83 -5.97 30.94
N GLU A 523 -26.15 -5.92 30.81
CA GLU A 523 -27.09 -5.29 31.76
C GLU A 523 -28.46 -5.97 31.63
#